data_AF-A0A917NH87-F1
#
_entry.id   AF-A0A917NH87-F1
#
_cell.length_a   1.000
_cell.length_b   1.000
_cell.length_c   1.000
_cell.angle_alpha   90.00
_cell.angle_beta   90.00
_cell.angle_gamma   90.00
#
_symmetry.space_group_name_H-M   'P 1'
#
loop_
_entity.id
_entity.type
_entity.pdbx_description
1 polymer ?
#
loop_
_entity_poly.entity_id
_entity_poly.type
_entity_poly.pdbx_seq_one_letter_code
_entity_poly.pdbx_strand_id
1 'polypeptide(L)' 'MSGPVPPPPLAPDTKPVPGYEVLAHLTRTGRLDVYDAWSEERACSVLEATRPDCRGEQRLAAVTRRCWT' A
#
# COMPACT_ATOMS: atom_id res chain seq x y z
N MET A 1 1.44 26.73 8.27
CA MET A 1 2.55 26.07 7.56
C MET A 1 1.97 24.86 6.84
N SER A 2 1.86 24.86 5.51
CA SER A 2 1.53 23.63 4.79
C SER A 2 2.73 22.70 4.87
N GLY A 3 2.54 21.52 5.43
CA GLY A 3 3.51 20.44 5.32
C GLY A 3 3.69 19.99 3.85
N PRO A 4 4.68 19.13 3.57
CA PRO A 4 4.84 18.56 2.23
C PRO A 4 3.56 17.84 1.81
N VAL A 5 3.15 18.04 0.55
CA VAL A 5 2.02 17.33 -0.05
C VAL A 5 2.41 15.85 -0.14
N PRO A 6 1.60 14.92 0.43
CA PRO A 6 1.94 13.52 0.38
C PRO A 6 1.90 13.02 -1.08
N PRO A 7 2.76 12.06 -1.43
CA PRO A 7 2.79 11.51 -2.80
C PRO A 7 1.45 10.89 -3.18
N PRO A 8 1.14 10.84 -4.49
CA PRO A 8 -0.10 10.23 -4.97
C PRO A 8 -0.16 8.74 -4.57
N PRO A 9 -1.37 8.19 -4.36
CA PRO A 9 -1.56 6.75 -4.20
C PRO A 9 -1.05 5.96 -5.41
N LEU A 10 -0.82 4.66 -5.23
CA LEU A 10 -0.55 3.76 -6.35
C LEU A 10 -1.75 3.76 -7.31
N ALA A 11 -1.44 3.81 -8.61
CA ALA A 11 -2.47 3.74 -9.63
C ALA A 11 -3.03 2.30 -9.75
N PRO A 12 -4.27 2.14 -10.25
CA PRO A 12 -4.73 0.87 -10.78
C PRO A 12 -3.73 0.26 -11.78
N ASP A 13 -3.76 -1.07 -11.92
CA ASP A 13 -2.85 -1.89 -12.73
C ASP A 13 -1.38 -1.89 -12.26
N THR A 14 -1.08 -1.18 -11.17
CA THR A 14 0.26 -1.24 -10.54
C THR A 14 0.45 -2.59 -9.87
N LYS A 15 1.62 -3.19 -10.10
CA LYS A 15 2.05 -4.45 -9.47
C LYS A 15 3.16 -4.18 -8.46
N PRO A 16 2.83 -3.75 -7.22
CA PRO A 16 3.85 -3.38 -6.24
C PRO A 16 4.68 -4.59 -5.77
N VAL A 17 4.10 -5.79 -5.85
CA VAL A 17 4.74 -7.08 -5.54
C VAL A 17 4.26 -8.12 -6.55
N PRO A 18 5.10 -9.09 -6.97
CA PRO A 18 4.68 -10.16 -7.85
C PRO A 18 3.43 -10.90 -7.35
N GLY A 19 2.50 -11.20 -8.25
CA GLY A 19 1.23 -11.86 -7.92
C GLY A 19 0.16 -10.97 -7.29
N TYR A 20 0.44 -9.67 -7.12
CA TYR A 20 -0.52 -8.66 -6.66
C TYR A 20 -0.74 -7.57 -7.72
N GLU A 21 -2.01 -7.25 -7.98
CA GLU A 21 -2.40 -6.17 -8.89
C GLU A 21 -3.36 -5.21 -8.20
N VAL A 22 -3.03 -3.93 -8.16
CA VAL A 22 -3.91 -2.89 -7.60
C VAL A 22 -5.09 -2.66 -8.54
N LEU A 23 -6.31 -2.80 -8.03
CA LEU A 23 -7.54 -2.53 -8.76
C LEU A 23 -8.04 -1.10 -8.47
N ALA A 24 -7.97 -0.68 -7.20
CA ALA A 24 -8.41 0.65 -6.79
C ALA A 24 -7.73 1.11 -5.50
N HIS A 25 -7.55 2.42 -5.31
CA HIS A 25 -7.29 3.00 -4.00
C HIS A 25 -8.62 3.20 -3.27
N LEU A 26 -8.75 2.62 -2.08
CA LEU A 26 -9.99 2.68 -1.30
C LEU A 26 -9.98 3.87 -0.35
N THR A 27 -8.91 4.00 0.43
CA THR A 27 -8.80 5.09 1.41
C THR A 27 -7.36 5.36 1.83
N ARG A 28 -7.11 6.59 2.25
CA ARG A 28 -5.86 7.02 2.89
C ARG A 28 -6.13 7.29 4.36
N THR A 29 -5.40 6.58 5.21
CA THR A 29 -5.42 6.76 6.67
C THR A 29 -4.15 7.47 7.13
N GLY A 30 -3.97 7.61 8.45
CA GLY A 30 -2.82 8.29 9.04
C GLY A 30 -1.47 7.74 8.52
N ARG A 31 -1.32 6.43 8.43
CA ARG A 31 -0.04 5.78 8.05
C ARG A 31 -0.15 4.79 6.89
N LEU A 32 -1.38 4.43 6.49
CA LEU A 32 -1.64 3.38 5.50
C LEU A 32 -2.47 3.93 4.34
N ASP A 33 -2.14 3.48 3.15
CA ASP A 33 -3.04 3.51 2.00
C ASP A 33 -3.66 2.11 1.87
N VAL A 34 -4.98 2.04 1.85
CA VAL A 34 -5.74 0.79 1.67
C VAL A 34 -6.14 0.70 0.22
N TYR A 35 -5.84 -0.43 -0.40
CA TYR A 35 -6.13 -0.72 -1.80
C TYR A 35 -7.02 -1.95 -1.89
N ASP A 36 -7.89 -1.93 -2.89
CA ASP A 36 -8.38 -3.15 -3.47
C ASP A 36 -7.29 -3.69 -4.40
N ALA A 37 -6.84 -4.91 -4.18
CA ALA A 37 -5.82 -5.54 -4.99
C ALA A 37 -6.06 -7.04 -5.07
N TRP A 38 -5.95 -7.59 -6.28
CA TRP A 38 -6.10 -9.01 -6.54
C TRP A 38 -4.81 -9.76 -6.19
N SER A 39 -4.94 -10.88 -5.46
CA SER A 39 -3.86 -11.85 -5.24
C SER A 39 -4.09 -13.10 -6.09
N GLU A 40 -3.16 -13.42 -6.98
CA GLU A 40 -3.22 -14.66 -7.77
C GLU A 40 -3.08 -15.91 -6.90
N GLU A 41 -2.24 -15.88 -5.86
CA GLU A 41 -2.01 -17.01 -4.95
C GLU A 41 -3.28 -17.36 -4.15
N ARG A 42 -3.99 -16.33 -3.68
CA ARG A 42 -5.14 -16.51 -2.76
C ARG A 42 -6.49 -16.48 -3.46
N ALA A 43 -6.53 -16.10 -4.74
CA ALA A 43 -7.75 -15.85 -5.51
C ALA A 43 -8.74 -14.94 -4.77
N CYS A 44 -8.23 -13.91 -4.09
CA CYS A 44 -9.03 -12.98 -3.29
C CYS A 44 -8.44 -11.55 -3.31
N SER A 45 -9.22 -10.59 -2.79
CA SER A 45 -8.95 -9.16 -2.96
C SER A 45 -8.96 -8.38 -1.64
N VAL A 46 -7.82 -7.79 -1.26
CA VAL A 46 -7.62 -6.69 -0.28
C VAL A 46 -6.11 -6.55 0.00
N LEU A 47 -5.58 -5.32 -0.01
CA LEU A 47 -4.17 -5.03 0.30
C LEU A 47 -4.01 -3.73 1.11
N GLU A 48 -3.22 -3.79 2.18
CA GLU A 48 -2.84 -2.61 2.96
C GLU A 48 -1.36 -2.27 2.74
N ALA A 49 -1.09 -1.04 2.30
CA ALA A 49 0.26 -0.56 2.06
C ALA A 49 0.64 0.60 2.98
N THR A 50 1.89 0.58 3.44
CA THR A 50 2.48 1.75 4.07
C THR A 50 2.54 2.91 3.07
N ARG A 51 1.97 4.03 3.51
CA ARG A 51 2.05 5.30 2.79
C ARG A 51 3.49 5.61 2.42
N PRO A 52 3.77 6.11 1.20
CA PRO A 52 5.15 6.30 0.76
C PRO A 52 5.92 7.28 1.67
N ASP A 53 5.24 8.27 2.24
CA ASP A 53 5.79 9.23 3.22
C ASP A 53 6.09 8.62 4.59
N CYS A 54 5.54 7.45 4.93
CA CYS A 54 5.77 6.74 6.19
C CYS A 54 6.77 5.57 6.07
N ARG A 55 7.28 5.27 4.88
CA ARG A 55 8.19 4.12 4.64
C ARG A 55 9.54 4.23 5.35
N GLY A 56 9.97 5.45 5.71
CA GLY A 56 11.20 5.71 6.47
C GLY A 56 11.08 5.47 7.98
N GLU A 57 9.87 5.27 8.51
CA GLU A 57 9.68 4.94 9.93
C GLU A 57 10.05 3.47 10.17
N GLN A 58 11.22 3.22 10.80
CA GLN A 58 11.77 1.86 11.00
C GLN A 58 10.77 0.88 11.65
N ARG A 59 9.93 1.37 12.57
CA ARG A 59 8.90 0.56 13.24
C ARG A 59 7.79 0.11 12.29
N LEU A 60 7.45 0.93 11.30
CA LEU A 60 6.46 0.59 10.28
C LEU A 60 7.05 -0.38 9.26
N ALA A 61 8.26 -0.10 8.77
CA ALA A 61 8.95 -0.94 7.80
C ALA A 61 9.08 -2.42 8.26
N ALA A 62 9.22 -2.65 9.57
CA ALA A 62 9.25 -4.00 10.15
C ALA A 62 7.90 -4.73 10.09
N VAL A 63 6.77 -4.02 10.28
CA VAL A 63 5.42 -4.59 10.23
C VAL A 63 4.98 -4.81 8.78
N THR A 64 5.30 -3.88 7.88
CA THR A 64 4.99 -4.01 6.44
C THR A 64 5.70 -5.21 5.83
N ARG A 65 6.89 -5.62 6.28
CA ARG A 65 7.50 -6.86 5.77
C ARG A 65 6.65 -8.11 5.99
N ARG A 66 5.74 -8.11 6.96
CA ARG A 66 4.96 -9.29 7.37
C ARG A 66 3.63 -9.46 6.61
N CYS A 67 3.12 -8.40 5.97
CA CYS A 67 1.93 -8.47 5.11
C CYS A 67 2.28 -8.64 3.62
N TRP A 68 3.58 -8.68 3.30
CA TRP A 68 4.11 -8.63 1.93
C TRP A 68 5.07 -9.80 1.63
N THR A 69 5.25 -10.73 2.57
CA THR A 69 5.92 -12.03 2.43
C THR A 69 4.95 -13.13 2.81
#